data_AF-A0AAJ1UY93-F1
#
_entry.id   AF-A0AAJ1UY93-F1
#
_cell.length_a   1.000
_cell.length_b   1.000
_cell.length_c   1.000
_cell.angle_alpha   90.00
_cell.angle_beta   90.00
_cell.angle_gamma   90.00
#
_symmetry.space_group_name_H-M   'P 1'
#
loop_
_entity.id
_entity.type
_entity.pdbx_description
1 polymer ?
#
loop_
_entity_poly.entity_id
_entity_poly.type
_entity_poly.pdbx_seq_one_letter_code
_entity_poly.pdbx_strand_id
1 'polypeptide(L)'
;MKTVQAVGIVLILILLVILFLVLSPTKIQECEKDEDCIPKEPLIGVRYYCEEGICKKKPFGNPASEYCVEHNGTLEIRADEKGNQYGVCVFSDGSECEEWVYYRGECQPGMNFPTTTPIEHHGISTQGRCSSDTDCIVSGCNGEICQSKFEEPLMSICVYNPPYPKDLGYRCACVNQKCLWMK
;
A
#
# COMPACT_ATOMS: atom_id res chain seq x y z
N MET A 1 -24.66 27.55 -66.16
CA MET A 1 -25.35 27.43 -64.86
C MET A 1 -25.19 26.06 -64.20
N LYS A 2 -25.38 24.93 -64.90
CA LYS A 2 -25.25 23.57 -64.32
C LYS A 2 -23.83 23.21 -63.83
N THR A 3 -22.79 23.70 -64.50
CA THR A 3 -21.38 23.46 -64.14
C THR A 3 -20.92 24.18 -62.87
N VAL A 4 -21.45 25.37 -62.60
CA VAL A 4 -21.09 26.16 -61.41
C VAL A 4 -21.70 25.57 -60.14
N GLN A 5 -22.94 25.07 -60.22
CA GLN A 5 -23.58 24.33 -59.11
C GLN A 5 -22.84 23.03 -58.78
N ALA A 6 -22.36 22.29 -59.79
CA ALA A 6 -21.63 21.04 -59.57
C ALA A 6 -20.31 21.26 -58.82
N VAL A 7 -19.55 22.30 -59.17
CA VAL A 7 -18.27 22.63 -58.51
C VAL A 7 -18.49 23.06 -57.05
N GLY A 8 -19.53 23.87 -56.79
CA GLY A 8 -19.87 24.30 -55.43
C GLY A 8 -20.24 23.13 -54.51
N ILE A 9 -21.02 22.17 -55.01
CA ILE A 9 -21.40 20.97 -54.26
C ILE A 9 -20.18 20.10 -53.95
N VAL A 10 -19.29 19.90 -54.93
CA VAL A 10 -18.06 19.11 -54.74
C VAL A 10 -17.15 19.74 -53.68
N LEU A 11 -16.98 21.07 -53.70
CA LEU A 11 -16.19 21.78 -52.69
C LEU A 11 -16.79 21.67 -51.28
N ILE A 12 -18.12 21.75 -51.16
CA ILE A 12 -18.80 21.58 -49.87
C ILE A 12 -18.63 20.15 -49.34
N LEU A 13 -18.76 19.13 -50.20
CA LEU A 13 -18.55 17.73 -49.80
C LEU A 13 -17.11 17.49 -49.35
N ILE A 14 -16.12 18.03 -50.07
CA ILE A 14 -14.70 17.95 -49.68
C ILE A 14 -14.46 18.63 -48.32
N LEU A 15 -15.03 19.82 -48.11
CA LEU A 15 -14.95 20.54 -46.84
C LEU A 15 -15.59 19.75 -45.69
N LEU A 16 -16.75 19.13 -45.91
CA LEU A 16 -17.42 18.29 -44.90
C LEU A 16 -16.62 17.02 -44.57
N VAL A 17 -15.96 16.39 -45.56
CA VAL A 17 -15.08 15.23 -45.33
C VAL A 17 -13.83 15.64 -44.55
N ILE A 18 -13.18 16.74 -44.93
CA ILE A 18 -12.01 17.26 -44.20
C ILE A 18 -12.43 17.66 -42.77
N LEU A 19 -13.58 18.33 -42.62
CA LEU A 19 -14.11 18.69 -41.32
C LEU A 19 -14.41 17.44 -40.48
N PHE A 20 -14.95 16.37 -41.05
CA PHE A 20 -15.18 15.10 -40.35
C PHE A 20 -13.86 14.42 -39.94
N LEU A 21 -12.84 14.41 -40.82
CA LEU A 21 -11.52 13.86 -40.51
C LEU A 21 -10.77 14.68 -39.45
N VAL A 22 -10.97 16.00 -39.41
CA VAL A 22 -10.33 16.91 -38.44
C VAL A 22 -11.12 17.00 -37.12
N LEU A 23 -12.45 16.83 -37.14
CA LEU A 23 -13.31 16.84 -35.96
C LEU A 23 -13.49 15.46 -35.30
N SER A 24 -13.01 14.37 -35.91
CA SER A 24 -13.02 13.05 -35.28
C SER A 24 -12.12 13.07 -34.03
N PRO A 25 -12.64 12.78 -32.83
CA PRO A 25 -11.85 12.90 -31.62
C PRO A 25 -10.88 11.72 -31.50
N THR A 26 -9.59 12.06 -31.40
CA THR A 26 -8.56 11.40 -30.59
C THR A 26 -8.02 10.02 -31.01
N LYS A 27 -6.68 9.92 -30.97
CA LYS A 27 -5.92 8.66 -30.92
C LYS A 27 -6.38 7.83 -29.72
N ILE A 28 -7.36 6.97 -29.92
CA ILE A 28 -7.73 5.94 -28.96
C ILE A 28 -6.79 4.76 -29.20
N GLN A 29 -6.16 4.26 -28.14
CA GLN A 29 -5.34 3.05 -28.23
C GLN A 29 -6.28 1.85 -28.21
N GLU A 30 -6.34 1.15 -29.35
CA GLU A 30 -7.05 -0.11 -29.50
C GLU A 30 -6.27 -1.24 -28.81
N CYS A 31 -7.00 -2.25 -28.33
CA CYS A 31 -6.44 -3.41 -27.64
C CYS A 31 -7.30 -4.65 -27.88
N GLU A 32 -6.69 -5.83 -27.72
CA GLU A 32 -7.40 -7.11 -27.62
C GLU A 32 -7.38 -7.64 -26.18
N LYS A 33 -6.32 -7.32 -25.42
CA LYS A 33 -6.08 -7.76 -24.05
C LYS A 33 -5.42 -6.68 -23.20
N ASP A 34 -5.45 -6.85 -21.87
CA ASP A 34 -4.92 -5.88 -20.90
C ASP A 34 -3.43 -5.56 -21.15
N GLU A 35 -2.64 -6.53 -21.60
CA GLU A 35 -1.21 -6.38 -21.89
C GLU A 35 -0.92 -5.46 -23.08
N ASP A 36 -1.90 -5.20 -23.95
CA ASP A 36 -1.74 -4.27 -25.07
C ASP A 36 -1.83 -2.81 -24.62
N CYS A 37 -2.34 -2.57 -23.41
CA CYS A 37 -2.58 -1.24 -22.85
C CYS A 37 -1.37 -0.72 -22.07
N ILE A 38 -0.24 -0.58 -22.76
CA ILE A 38 1.00 -0.04 -22.19
C ILE A 38 1.05 1.47 -22.42
N PRO A 39 0.89 2.32 -21.38
CA PRO A 39 1.01 3.76 -21.53
C PRO A 39 2.48 4.16 -21.75
N LYS A 40 2.70 5.27 -22.46
CA LYS A 40 4.05 5.87 -22.59
C LYS A 40 4.57 6.43 -21.26
N GLU A 41 3.65 6.88 -20.40
CA GLU A 41 3.93 7.41 -19.06
C GLU A 41 3.00 6.70 -18.07
N PRO A 42 3.50 5.73 -17.29
CA PRO A 42 2.69 5.00 -16.33
C PRO A 42 2.35 5.87 -15.11
N LEU A 43 1.08 5.84 -14.70
CA LEU A 43 0.62 6.45 -13.46
C LEU A 43 0.76 5.45 -12.30
N ILE A 44 1.36 5.88 -11.18
CA ILE A 44 1.48 5.07 -9.96
C ILE A 44 0.07 4.77 -9.44
N GLY A 45 -0.18 3.50 -9.08
CA GLY A 45 -1.48 3.06 -8.54
C GLY A 45 -2.61 3.07 -9.56
N VAL A 46 -2.30 2.97 -10.86
CA VAL A 46 -3.30 2.88 -11.93
C VAL A 46 -2.97 1.67 -12.78
N ARG A 47 -3.95 0.77 -12.95
CA ARG A 47 -3.87 -0.27 -13.98
C ARG A 47 -4.60 0.18 -15.23
N TYR A 48 -4.03 -0.20 -16.36
CA TYR A 48 -4.65 -0.05 -17.67
C TYR A 48 -5.19 -1.42 -18.06
N TYR A 49 -6.37 -1.45 -18.68
CA TYR A 49 -7.05 -2.68 -19.03
C TYR A 49 -7.84 -2.48 -20.33
N CYS A 50 -8.05 -3.57 -21.05
CA CYS A 50 -8.82 -3.55 -22.27
C CYS A 50 -10.30 -3.75 -21.95
N GLU A 51 -11.13 -2.80 -22.36
CA GLU A 51 -12.57 -2.91 -22.23
C GLU A 51 -13.21 -2.46 -23.54
N GLU A 52 -13.97 -3.37 -24.16
CA GLU A 52 -14.65 -3.14 -25.45
C GLU A 52 -13.68 -2.74 -26.58
N GLY A 53 -12.47 -3.33 -26.58
CA GLY A 53 -11.44 -3.08 -27.60
C GLY A 53 -10.69 -1.76 -27.42
N ILE A 54 -10.90 -1.07 -26.30
CA ILE A 54 -10.31 0.24 -26.00
C ILE A 54 -9.56 0.18 -24.67
N CYS A 55 -8.36 0.74 -24.64
CA CYS A 55 -7.61 0.88 -23.40
C CYS A 55 -8.26 1.87 -22.44
N LYS A 56 -8.71 1.37 -21.29
CA LYS A 56 -9.23 2.15 -20.17
C LYS A 56 -8.23 2.11 -19.01
N LYS A 57 -8.41 3.01 -18.04
CA LYS A 57 -7.60 3.08 -16.82
C LYS A 57 -8.49 3.04 -15.60
N LYS A 58 -8.04 2.35 -14.54
CA LYS A 58 -8.68 2.41 -13.22
C LYS A 58 -7.62 2.44 -12.12
N PRO A 59 -7.91 3.05 -10.96
CA PRO A 59 -7.07 2.91 -9.79
C PRO A 59 -6.82 1.42 -9.52
N PHE A 60 -5.55 1.04 -9.40
CA PHE A 60 -5.13 -0.24 -8.87
C PHE A 60 -5.28 -0.15 -7.35
N GLY A 61 -6.04 -1.06 -6.76
CA GLY A 61 -6.32 -1.04 -5.32
C GLY A 61 -5.05 -1.06 -4.49
N ASN A 62 -5.17 -0.70 -3.21
CA ASN A 62 -4.08 -0.89 -2.27
C ASN A 62 -3.92 -2.42 -2.04
N PRO A 63 -2.77 -3.01 -2.36
CA PRO A 63 -2.59 -4.47 -2.24
C PRO A 63 -2.70 -4.95 -0.79
N ALA A 64 -2.34 -4.13 0.21
CA ALA A 64 -2.52 -4.48 1.61
C ALA A 64 -4.01 -4.51 2.00
N SER A 65 -4.78 -3.56 1.48
CA SER A 65 -6.24 -3.52 1.64
C SER A 65 -6.92 -4.74 1.02
N GLU A 66 -6.55 -5.11 -0.21
CA GLU A 66 -7.06 -6.31 -0.89
C GLU A 66 -6.68 -7.58 -0.12
N TYR A 67 -5.42 -7.70 0.28
CA TYR A 67 -4.92 -8.82 1.06
C TYR A 67 -5.69 -9.02 2.37
N CYS A 68 -6.00 -7.94 3.09
CA CYS A 68 -6.81 -8.01 4.31
C CYS A 68 -8.17 -8.69 4.06
N VAL A 69 -8.89 -8.24 3.04
CA VAL A 69 -10.23 -8.76 2.69
C VAL A 69 -10.15 -10.20 2.19
N GLU A 70 -9.17 -10.52 1.34
CA GLU A 70 -8.94 -11.87 0.83
C GLU A 70 -8.65 -12.90 1.93
N HIS A 71 -8.07 -12.45 3.06
CA HIS A 71 -7.75 -13.30 4.20
C HIS A 71 -8.80 -13.25 5.32
N ASN A 72 -10.05 -12.93 4.98
CA ASN A 72 -11.21 -12.88 5.89
C ASN A 72 -11.11 -11.80 6.98
N GLY A 73 -10.27 -10.79 6.80
CA GLY A 73 -10.29 -9.57 7.60
C GLY A 73 -11.33 -8.57 7.08
N THR A 74 -11.72 -7.64 7.94
CA THR A 74 -12.51 -6.46 7.58
C THR A 74 -11.59 -5.25 7.55
N LEU A 75 -11.48 -4.59 6.40
CA LEU A 75 -10.69 -3.37 6.28
C LEU A 75 -11.46 -2.16 6.84
N GLU A 76 -10.85 -1.45 7.77
CA GLU A 76 -11.29 -0.15 8.26
C GLU A 76 -10.26 0.92 7.93
N ILE A 77 -10.72 2.05 7.39
CA ILE A 77 -9.84 3.22 7.21
C ILE A 77 -9.99 4.12 8.43
N ARG A 78 -8.90 4.33 9.14
CA ARG A 78 -8.82 5.19 10.34
C ARG A 78 -7.95 6.40 10.05
N ALA A 79 -8.03 7.42 10.91
CA ALA A 79 -7.22 8.62 10.82
C ALA A 79 -6.45 8.87 12.12
N ASP A 80 -5.22 9.37 12.01
CA ASP A 80 -4.44 9.81 13.18
C ASP A 80 -4.85 11.21 13.65
N GLU A 81 -4.25 11.68 14.75
CA GLU A 81 -4.53 13.02 15.31
C GLU A 81 -4.20 14.18 14.35
N LYS A 82 -3.39 13.92 13.32
CA LYS A 82 -3.00 14.89 12.28
C LYS A 82 -3.88 14.77 11.03
N GLY A 83 -4.83 13.84 11.00
CA GLY A 83 -5.74 13.57 9.89
C GLY A 83 -5.15 12.67 8.79
N ASN A 84 -4.00 12.05 9.00
CA ASN A 84 -3.44 11.09 8.05
C ASN A 84 -4.25 9.78 8.12
N GLN A 85 -4.64 9.25 6.96
CA GLN A 85 -5.40 8.01 6.88
C GLN A 85 -4.49 6.78 6.83
N TYR A 86 -4.91 5.70 7.47
CA TYR A 86 -4.25 4.40 7.44
C TYR A 86 -5.30 3.28 7.47
N GLY A 87 -4.96 2.13 6.89
CA GLY A 87 -5.83 0.95 6.88
C GLY A 87 -5.56 0.05 8.07
N VAL A 88 -6.62 -0.45 8.69
CA VAL A 88 -6.59 -1.45 9.76
C VAL A 88 -7.40 -2.67 9.34
N CYS A 89 -6.77 -3.83 9.38
CA CYS A 89 -7.40 -5.11 9.18
C CYS A 89 -7.92 -5.65 10.52
N VAL A 90 -9.24 -5.77 10.65
CA VAL A 90 -9.94 -6.28 11.84
C VAL A 90 -10.34 -7.73 11.61
N PHE A 91 -9.96 -8.63 12.52
CA PHE A 91 -10.22 -10.07 12.40
C PHE A 91 -11.42 -10.52 13.23
N SER A 92 -11.93 -11.72 12.93
CA SER A 92 -13.11 -12.29 13.59
C SER A 92 -12.97 -12.52 15.11
N ASP A 93 -11.74 -12.65 15.61
CA ASP A 93 -11.44 -12.78 17.03
C ASP A 93 -11.32 -11.42 17.75
N GLY A 94 -11.51 -10.33 17.02
CA GLY A 94 -11.39 -8.95 17.50
C GLY A 94 -9.96 -8.42 17.55
N SER A 95 -8.96 -9.22 17.16
CA SER A 95 -7.61 -8.69 16.97
C SER A 95 -7.55 -7.79 15.73
N GLU A 96 -6.57 -6.89 15.72
CA GLU A 96 -6.42 -5.89 14.67
C GLU A 96 -4.94 -5.76 14.28
N CYS A 97 -4.69 -5.52 12.99
CA CYS A 97 -3.37 -5.20 12.47
C CYS A 97 -3.47 -3.99 11.54
N GLU A 98 -2.45 -3.11 11.52
CA GLU A 98 -2.30 -2.19 10.38
C GLU A 98 -2.11 -3.02 9.09
N GLU A 99 -2.75 -2.61 7.99
CA GLU A 99 -2.89 -3.43 6.79
C GLU A 99 -1.55 -3.81 6.15
N TRP A 100 -0.55 -2.91 6.14
CA TRP A 100 0.77 -3.17 5.58
C TRP A 100 1.63 -4.03 6.50
N VAL A 101 1.49 -3.88 7.82
CA VAL A 101 2.13 -4.76 8.80
C VAL A 101 1.58 -6.18 8.68
N TYR A 102 0.27 -6.34 8.47
CA TYR A 102 -0.35 -7.64 8.19
C TYR A 102 0.14 -8.21 6.86
N TYR A 103 0.13 -7.42 5.79
CA TYR A 103 0.59 -7.82 4.46
C TYR A 103 2.03 -8.34 4.44
N ARG A 104 2.91 -7.80 5.30
CA ARG A 104 4.31 -8.25 5.46
C ARG A 104 4.47 -9.45 6.41
N GLY A 105 3.40 -9.91 7.06
CA GLY A 105 3.42 -11.03 8.01
C GLY A 105 4.02 -10.66 9.38
N GLU A 106 4.20 -9.37 9.66
CA GLU A 106 4.75 -8.86 10.92
C GLU A 106 3.71 -8.85 12.05
N CYS A 107 2.43 -8.89 11.68
CA CYS A 107 1.27 -9.00 12.56
C CYS A 107 0.35 -10.15 12.08
N GLN A 108 -0.40 -10.79 12.99
CA GLN A 108 -1.27 -11.92 12.69
C GLN A 108 -2.54 -11.89 13.53
N PRO A 109 -3.65 -12.51 13.08
CA PRO A 109 -4.83 -12.73 13.90
C PRO A 109 -4.48 -13.39 15.24
N GLY A 110 -5.11 -12.94 16.32
CA GLY A 110 -4.85 -13.39 17.69
C GLY A 110 -3.66 -12.69 18.36
N MET A 111 -2.95 -11.82 17.65
CA MET A 111 -1.95 -10.94 18.23
C MET A 111 -2.60 -9.62 18.61
N ASN A 112 -2.86 -9.41 19.90
CA ASN A 112 -3.23 -8.09 20.42
C ASN A 112 -1.99 -7.19 20.44
N PHE A 113 -1.58 -6.71 19.26
CA PHE A 113 -0.72 -5.55 19.18
C PHE A 113 -1.56 -4.33 19.56
N PRO A 114 -1.05 -3.38 20.37
CA PRO A 114 -1.69 -2.09 20.46
C PRO A 114 -1.59 -1.44 19.08
N THR A 115 -2.68 -1.49 18.31
CA THR A 115 -2.81 -1.01 16.92
C THR A 115 -2.69 0.50 16.76
N THR A 116 -2.26 1.22 17.79
CA THR A 116 -2.10 2.67 17.73
C THR A 116 -0.91 3.09 18.58
N THR A 117 0.00 3.85 17.96
CA THR A 117 1.05 4.70 18.57
C THR A 117 2.46 4.06 18.67
N PRO A 118 3.53 4.86 18.91
CA PRO A 118 4.53 5.23 17.92
C PRO A 118 5.73 4.28 17.90
N ILE A 119 5.59 3.04 18.35
CA ILE A 119 6.74 2.15 18.58
C ILE A 119 7.46 1.85 17.27
N GLU A 120 6.74 1.70 16.14
CA GLU A 120 7.36 1.39 14.85
C GLU A 120 8.48 2.39 14.45
N HIS A 121 8.35 3.66 14.86
CA HIS A 121 9.39 4.67 14.59
C HIS A 121 10.46 4.78 15.68
N HIS A 122 10.18 4.30 16.89
CA HIS A 122 11.07 4.47 18.04
C HIS A 122 11.79 3.17 18.44
N GLY A 123 11.34 2.01 17.96
CA GLY A 123 12.01 0.73 18.19
C GLY A 123 11.42 -0.44 17.41
N ILE A 124 12.23 -1.49 17.26
CA ILE A 124 11.88 -2.70 16.52
C ILE A 124 11.87 -3.91 17.45
N SER A 125 11.03 -4.90 17.12
CA SER A 125 11.04 -6.21 17.78
C SER A 125 11.55 -7.25 16.78
N THR A 126 12.56 -8.03 17.15
CA THR A 126 13.06 -9.10 16.26
C THR A 126 12.05 -10.23 16.08
N GLN A 127 11.08 -10.34 17.01
CA GLN A 127 10.15 -11.46 17.11
C GLN A 127 10.86 -12.80 17.35
N GLY A 128 12.12 -12.78 17.79
CA GLY A 128 12.90 -13.96 18.07
C GLY A 128 12.27 -14.83 19.14
N ARG A 129 12.55 -16.13 19.09
CA ARG A 129 11.96 -17.12 20.01
C ARG A 129 12.24 -16.79 21.48
N CYS A 130 11.29 -17.06 22.37
CA CYS A 130 11.48 -16.94 23.80
C CYS A 130 10.59 -17.92 24.57
N SER A 131 10.99 -18.22 25.81
CA SER A 131 10.21 -19.00 26.77
C SER A 131 9.75 -18.14 27.95
N SER A 132 10.46 -17.06 28.27
CA SER A 132 10.15 -16.12 29.34
C SER A 132 10.66 -14.71 29.02
N ASP A 133 10.17 -13.70 29.74
CA ASP A 133 10.61 -12.31 29.59
C ASP A 133 12.14 -12.13 29.72
N THR A 134 12.80 -13.00 30.49
CA THR A 134 14.27 -12.95 30.65
C THR A 134 15.05 -13.44 29.44
N ASP A 135 14.36 -14.05 28.46
CA ASP A 135 14.95 -14.41 27.17
C ASP A 135 14.96 -13.21 26.20
N CYS A 136 14.25 -12.14 26.51
CA CYS A 136 14.12 -10.96 25.67
C CYS A 136 14.99 -9.83 26.22
N ILE A 137 16.00 -9.45 25.45
CA ILE A 137 17.01 -8.47 25.81
C ILE A 137 16.80 -7.18 25.02
N VAL A 138 17.09 -6.04 25.65
CA VAL A 138 17.12 -4.75 24.97
C VAL A 138 18.49 -4.58 24.34
N SER A 139 18.54 -4.47 23.02
CA SER A 139 19.74 -4.28 22.20
C SER A 139 19.60 -3.04 21.30
N GLY A 140 20.51 -2.89 20.33
CA GLY A 140 20.66 -1.67 19.54
C GLY A 140 21.48 -0.60 20.27
N CYS A 141 22.09 0.31 19.51
CA CYS A 141 22.97 1.32 20.09
C CYS A 141 22.23 2.30 21.01
N ASN A 142 20.96 2.57 20.75
CA ASN A 142 20.13 3.45 21.56
C ASN A 142 19.12 2.70 22.45
N GLY A 143 19.17 1.36 22.47
CA GLY A 143 18.20 0.54 23.21
C GLY A 143 16.83 0.44 22.52
N GLU A 144 16.80 0.59 21.20
CA GLU A 144 15.60 0.58 20.37
C GLU A 144 15.16 -0.82 19.93
N ILE A 145 15.99 -1.85 20.12
CA ILE A 145 15.70 -3.22 19.66
C ILE A 145 15.27 -4.09 20.84
N CYS A 146 14.12 -4.76 20.72
CA CYS A 146 13.76 -5.88 21.58
C CYS A 146 14.12 -7.18 20.86
N GLN A 147 15.14 -7.87 21.37
CA GLN A 147 15.81 -8.99 20.72
C GLN A 147 15.73 -10.26 21.56
N SER A 148 15.62 -11.43 20.93
CA SER A 148 15.83 -12.69 21.63
C SER A 148 17.30 -12.92 21.91
N LYS A 149 17.64 -13.35 23.14
CA LYS A 149 19.00 -13.75 23.50
C LYS A 149 19.53 -14.93 22.68
N PHE A 150 18.67 -15.63 21.94
CA PHE A 150 19.03 -16.77 21.11
C PHE A 150 19.38 -16.38 19.67
N GLU A 151 19.28 -15.09 19.32
CA GLU A 151 19.65 -14.55 18.02
C GLU A 151 21.08 -14.01 18.05
N GLU A 152 21.71 -13.94 16.88
CA GLU A 152 22.99 -13.23 16.73
C GLU A 152 22.82 -11.75 17.12
N PRO A 153 23.75 -11.17 17.91
CA PRO A 153 23.62 -9.79 18.38
C PRO A 153 23.44 -8.80 17.23
N LEU A 154 22.31 -8.08 17.22
CA LEU A 154 22.08 -7.03 16.24
C LEU A 154 22.71 -5.74 16.72
N MET A 155 23.60 -5.19 15.92
CA MET A 155 24.21 -3.87 16.15
C MET A 155 23.57 -2.87 15.19
N SER A 156 22.77 -1.95 15.73
CA SER A 156 22.28 -0.81 14.97
C SER A 156 23.31 0.31 14.96
N ILE A 157 23.21 1.19 13.96
CA ILE A 157 23.92 2.46 13.96
C ILE A 157 23.36 3.37 15.05
N CYS A 158 24.25 4.10 15.73
CA CYS A 158 23.87 5.05 16.77
C CYS A 158 23.34 6.34 16.15
N VAL A 159 22.01 6.47 16.03
CA VAL A 159 21.36 7.71 15.59
C VAL A 159 20.64 8.32 16.79
N TYR A 160 20.98 9.56 17.13
CA TYR A 160 20.29 10.27 18.20
C TYR A 160 18.91 10.73 17.72
N ASN A 161 17.87 9.98 18.09
CA ASN A 161 16.47 10.27 17.71
C ASN A 161 15.48 9.87 18.83
N PRO A 162 15.56 10.49 20.01
CA PRO A 162 14.60 10.22 21.09
C PRO A 162 13.18 10.71 20.74
N PRO A 163 12.13 10.16 21.36
CA PRO A 163 12.14 9.21 22.48
C PRO A 163 12.36 7.75 22.06
N TYR A 164 12.96 6.92 22.91
CA TYR A 164 13.11 5.48 22.66
C TYR A 164 11.99 4.68 23.36
N PRO A 165 11.82 3.37 23.09
CA PRO A 165 10.68 2.60 23.61
C PRO A 165 10.59 2.63 25.13
N LYS A 166 11.74 2.58 25.82
CA LYS A 166 11.80 2.72 27.28
C LYS A 166 11.33 4.10 27.78
N ASP A 167 11.66 5.17 27.08
CA ASP A 167 11.22 6.54 27.43
C ASP A 167 9.70 6.68 27.30
N LEU A 168 9.10 5.86 26.44
CA LEU A 168 7.65 5.77 26.21
C LEU A 168 6.95 4.76 27.15
N GLY A 169 7.69 4.14 28.07
CA GLY A 169 7.17 3.18 29.05
C GLY A 169 7.03 1.74 28.55
N TYR A 170 7.61 1.41 27.39
CA TYR A 170 7.63 0.03 26.89
C TYR A 170 8.75 -0.79 27.53
N ARG A 171 8.47 -2.08 27.73
CA ARG A 171 9.43 -3.10 28.15
C ARG A 171 9.56 -4.18 27.07
N CYS A 172 10.75 -4.75 26.95
CA CYS A 172 10.98 -5.89 26.07
C CYS A 172 10.56 -7.17 26.82
N ALA A 173 9.66 -7.96 26.22
CA ALA A 173 8.97 -9.07 26.89
C ALA A 173 8.73 -10.26 25.95
N CYS A 174 8.50 -11.43 26.54
CA CYS A 174 8.14 -12.63 25.80
C CYS A 174 6.63 -12.74 25.69
N VAL A 175 6.10 -12.46 24.51
CA VAL A 175 4.67 -12.46 24.23
C VAL A 175 4.42 -13.46 23.11
N ASN A 176 3.58 -14.46 23.38
CA ASN A 176 3.29 -15.54 22.42
C ASN A 176 4.57 -16.23 21.88
N GLN A 177 5.55 -16.49 22.75
CA GLN A 177 6.84 -17.11 22.42
C GLN A 177 7.73 -16.28 21.47
N LYS A 178 7.42 -14.99 21.30
CA LYS A 178 8.20 -14.02 20.52
C LYS A 178 8.64 -12.84 21.40
N CYS A 179 9.86 -12.36 21.21
CA CYS A 179 10.33 -11.15 21.86
C CYS A 179 9.74 -9.91 21.19
N LEU A 180 8.95 -9.15 21.95
CA LEU A 180 8.19 -7.99 21.50
C LEU A 180 8.32 -6.83 22.51
N TRP A 181 8.30 -5.60 22.00
CA TRP A 181 8.03 -4.41 22.82
C TRP A 181 6.57 -4.43 23.29
N MET A 182 6.36 -4.38 24.61
CA MET A 182 5.06 -4.46 25.29
C MET A 182 4.92 -3.30 26.27
N LYS A 183 3.73 -2.70 26.38
CA LYS A 183 3.42 -1.69 27.40
C LYS A 183 2.83 -2.31 28.64
#